data_AF-A0A967Z8B0-F1
#
_entry.id   AF-A0A967Z8B0-F1
#
_cell.length_a   1.000
_cell.length_b   1.000
_cell.length_c   1.000
_cell.angle_alpha   90.00
_cell.angle_beta   90.00
_cell.angle_gamma   90.00
#
_symmetry.space_group_name_H-M   'P 1'
#
loop_
_entity.id
_entity.type
_entity.pdbx_description
1 polymer ?
#
loop_
_entity_poly.entity_id
_entity_poly.type
_entity_poly.pdbx_seq_one_letter_code
_entity_poly.pdbx_strand_id
1 'polypeptide(L)' 'VFQTHSPAVADIKLKRRGDVRRAKLYYLRERSGKSARIKEKI' A
#
# COMPACT_ATOMS: atom_id res chain seq x y z
N VAL A 1 -7.46 -8.33 3.77
CA VAL A 1 -7.97 -7.87 2.46
C VAL A 1 -9.34 -7.24 2.73
N PHE A 2 -9.67 -6.11 2.10
CA PHE A 2 -10.94 -5.39 2.32
C PHE A 2 -11.80 -5.44 1.05
N GLN A 3 -13.12 -5.42 1.22
CA GLN A 3 -14.11 -5.32 0.13
C GLN A 3 -14.44 -3.84 -0.11
N THR A 4 -14.28 -3.34 -1.34
CA THR A 4 -14.38 -1.89 -1.64
C THR A 4 -15.78 -1.29 -1.45
N HIS A 5 -16.84 -2.08 -1.68
CA HIS A 5 -18.23 -1.60 -1.61
C HIS A 5 -18.98 -2.10 -0.37
N SER A 6 -18.27 -2.60 0.64
CA SER A 6 -18.91 -3.05 1.87
C SER A 6 -19.39 -1.85 2.69
N PRO A 7 -20.63 -1.85 3.22
CA PRO A 7 -21.13 -0.78 4.08
C PRO A 7 -20.36 -0.65 5.40
N ALA A 8 -19.53 -1.65 5.77
CA ALA A 8 -18.65 -1.58 6.93
C ALA A 8 -17.46 -0.61 6.74
N VAL A 9 -17.15 -0.21 5.50
CA VAL A 9 -16.08 0.76 5.20
C VAL A 9 -16.69 2.11 4.88
N ALA A 10 -16.51 3.08 5.79
CA ALA A 10 -17.13 4.41 5.67
C ALA A 10 -16.45 5.32 4.63
N ASP A 11 -15.12 5.39 4.61
CA ASP A 11 -14.36 6.22 3.67
C ASP A 11 -12.92 5.70 3.51
N ILE A 12 -12.30 5.95 2.35
CA ILE A 12 -10.91 5.59 2.03
C ILE A 12 -10.16 6.83 1.54
N LYS A 13 -9.33 7.42 2.43
CA LYS A 13 -8.46 8.56 2.09
C LYS A 13 -7.03 8.11 1.81
N LEU A 14 -6.47 8.55 0.69
CA LEU A 14 -5.07 8.31 0.35
C LEU A 14 -4.15 9.25 1.14
N LYS A 15 -3.23 8.69 1.94
CA LYS A 15 -2.25 9.48 2.70
C LYS A 15 -1.03 9.90 1.87
N ARG A 16 -0.52 8.99 1.02
CA ARG A 16 0.72 9.19 0.23
C ARG A 16 0.71 8.31 -1.01
N ARG A 17 1.33 8.76 -2.10
CA ARG A 17 1.52 7.96 -3.33
C ARG A 17 2.92 7.34 -3.33
N GLY A 18 3.01 6.02 -3.35
CA GLY A 18 4.29 5.31 -3.49
C GLY A 18 4.64 5.07 -4.96
N ASP A 19 5.92 5.17 -5.31
CA ASP A 19 6.45 4.76 -6.60
C ASP A 19 6.93 3.30 -6.53
N VAL A 20 6.25 2.43 -7.28
CA VAL A 20 6.52 0.99 -7.36
C VAL A 20 6.32 0.50 -8.79
N ARG A 21 7.12 -0.48 -9.21
CA ARG A 21 7.05 -1.10 -10.55
C ARG A 21 6.16 -2.34 -10.60
N ARG A 22 5.90 -2.99 -9.46
CA ARG A 22 5.11 -4.23 -9.37
C ARG A 22 3.69 -3.94 -8.90
N ALA A 23 2.69 -4.56 -9.51
CA ALA A 23 1.29 -4.44 -9.10
C ALA A 23 0.99 -5.11 -7.74
N LYS A 24 1.65 -6.22 -7.44
CA LYS A 24 1.53 -6.96 -6.17
C LYS A 24 2.83 -6.87 -5.38
N LEU A 25 2.78 -6.35 -4.16
CA LEU A 25 3.95 -6.06 -3.33
C LEU A 25 4.26 -7.17 -2.32
N TYR A 26 4.13 -8.44 -2.71
CA TYR A 26 4.34 -9.56 -1.79
C TYR A 26 5.78 -9.67 -1.28
N TYR A 27 6.76 -9.17 -2.04
CA TYR A 27 8.16 -9.09 -1.62
C TYR A 27 8.39 -8.23 -0.38
N LEU A 28 7.42 -7.38 0.01
CA LEU A 28 7.50 -6.61 1.25
C LEU A 28 7.27 -7.48 2.49
N ARG A 29 6.67 -8.67 2.36
CA ARG A 29 6.41 -9.57 3.50
C ARG A 29 7.70 -10.08 4.15
N GLU A 30 8.78 -10.20 3.37
CA GLU A 30 10.09 -10.65 3.82
C GLU A 30 10.99 -9.49 4.28
N ARG A 31 10.55 -8.23 4.10
CA ARG A 31 11.34 -7.04 4.40
C ARG A 31 10.80 -6.32 5.63
N SER A 32 11.69 -5.75 6.42
CA SER A 32 11.32 -4.98 7.62
C SER A 32 12.20 -3.74 7.81
N GLY A 33 11.70 -2.78 8.59
CA GLY A 33 12.43 -1.55 8.92
C GLY A 33 12.76 -0.69 7.70
N LYS A 34 14.03 -0.25 7.60
CA LYS A 34 14.48 0.66 6.54
C LYS A 34 14.37 0.05 5.13
N SER A 35 14.50 -1.28 5.00
CA SER A 35 14.51 -1.97 3.71
C SER A 35 13.11 -2.11 3.07
N ALA A 36 12.04 -1.96 3.86
CA ALA A 36 10.66 -2.03 3.41
C ALA A 36 10.10 -0.66 2.95
N ARG A 37 10.87 0.44 3.08
CA ARG A 37 10.41 1.78 2.71
C ARG A 37 10.24 1.91 1.19
N ILE A 38 9.06 2.39 0.79
CA ILE A 38 8.73 2.71 -0.61
C ILE A 38 9.01 4.20 -0.83
N LYS A 39 9.61 4.54 -1.98
CA LYS A 39 9.83 5.92 -2.41
C LYS A 39 8.50 6.58 -2.75
N GLU A 40 8.41 7.89 -2.57
CA GLU A 40 7.23 8.62 -2.99
C GLU A 40 7.24 8.88 -4.48
N LYS A 41 6.06 8.82 -5.08
CA LYS A 41 5.84 9.25 -6.45
C LYS A 41 5.74 10.77 -6.46
N ILE A 42 6.82 11.41 -6.89
CA ILE A 42 6.87 12.84 -7.18
C ILE A 42 6.18 13.07 -8.52
#